data_AF-A0A7X8ZYL6-F1
#
_entry.id   AF-A0A7X8ZYL6-F1
#
_cell.length_a   1.000
_cell.length_b   1.000
_cell.length_c   1.000
_cell.angle_alpha   90.00
_cell.angle_beta   90.00
_cell.angle_gamma   90.00
#
_symmetry.space_group_name_H-M   'P 1'
#
loop_
_entity.id
_entity.type
_entity.pdbx_description
1 polymer ?
#
loop_
_entity_poly.entity_id
_entity_poly.type
_entity_poly.pdbx_seq_one_letter_code
_entity_poly.pdbx_strand_id
1 'polypeptide(L)'
;MEEKKVGTLYEEMKDDLADYVSDRLRLFKLQTYAKISKSGAALIYTFVAILLILFALNFAFITLAIFLGEILGSLALGFAIVALFAIIVVAIIIKTRKSIRRGLTNKIVSSLMNDDKE
;
A
#
# COMPACT_ATOMS: atom_id res chain seq x y z
N MET A 1 15.73 56.19 30.43
CA MET A 1 14.42 55.52 30.48
C MET A 1 14.07 54.76 29.19
N GLU A 2 14.91 54.81 28.14
CA GLU A 2 14.60 54.17 26.85
C GLU A 2 15.01 52.70 26.75
N GLU A 3 16.04 52.24 27.48
CA GLU A 3 16.53 50.86 27.37
C GLU A 3 15.57 49.78 27.90
N LYS A 4 14.72 50.12 28.90
CA LYS A 4 13.72 49.17 29.42
C LYS A 4 12.58 48.89 28.44
N LYS A 5 12.35 49.76 27.45
CA LYS A 5 11.23 49.64 26.49
C LYS A 5 11.56 48.71 25.33
N VAL A 6 12.84 48.57 25.00
CA VAL A 6 13.32 47.73 23.89
C VAL A 6 13.42 46.26 24.32
N GLY A 7 13.79 46.01 25.58
CA GLY A 7 13.81 44.66 26.17
C GLY A 7 12.41 44.03 26.23
N THR A 8 11.41 44.77 26.68
CA THR A 8 10.02 44.28 26.80
C THR A 8 9.37 43.98 25.45
N LEU A 9 9.68 44.76 24.40
CA LEU A 9 9.19 44.50 23.05
C LEU A 9 9.84 43.25 22.43
N TYR A 10 11.11 42.99 22.73
CA TYR A 10 11.80 41.79 22.27
C TYR A 10 11.29 40.54 22.99
N GLU A 11 10.95 40.65 24.27
CA GLU A 11 10.31 39.58 25.05
C GLU A 11 8.89 39.26 24.53
N GLU A 12 8.05 40.28 24.29
CA GLU A 12 6.70 40.10 23.73
C GLU A 12 6.71 39.47 22.33
N MET A 13 7.62 39.91 21.45
CA MET A 13 7.75 39.31 20.12
C MET A 13 8.23 37.86 20.16
N LYS A 14 9.01 37.49 21.18
CA LYS A 14 9.47 36.11 21.38
C LYS A 14 8.34 35.20 21.87
N ASP A 15 7.50 35.70 22.77
CA ASP A 15 6.35 34.98 23.29
C ASP A 15 5.29 34.78 22.21
N ASP A 16 4.97 35.81 21.43
CA ASP A 16 4.02 35.69 20.31
C ASP A 16 4.51 34.70 19.23
N LEU A 17 5.81 34.68 18.94
CA LEU A 17 6.42 33.71 18.03
C LEU A 17 6.45 32.30 18.62
N ALA A 18 6.66 32.16 19.93
CA ALA A 18 6.64 30.88 20.62
C ALA A 18 5.22 30.28 20.63
N ASP A 19 4.19 31.11 20.85
CA ASP A 19 2.80 30.70 20.79
C ASP A 19 2.34 30.37 19.38
N TYR A 20 2.78 31.13 18.37
CA TYR A 20 2.46 30.81 16.97
C TYR A 20 3.11 29.50 16.48
N VAL A 21 4.35 29.23 16.91
CA VAL A 21 5.06 27.98 16.59
C VAL A 21 4.44 26.81 17.35
N SER A 22 4.03 27.00 18.61
CA SER A 22 3.39 25.97 19.42
C SER A 22 2.00 25.59 18.88
N ASP A 23 1.21 26.56 18.41
CA ASP A 23 -0.09 26.34 17.77
C ASP A 23 0.04 25.63 16.43
N ARG A 24 1.02 26.01 15.58
CA ARG A 24 1.30 25.28 14.34
C ARG A 24 1.83 23.88 14.59
N LEU A 25 2.65 23.66 15.62
CA LEU A 25 3.12 22.33 16.02
C LEU A 25 1.98 21.46 16.56
N ARG A 26 0.99 22.05 17.24
CA ARG A 26 -0.21 21.35 17.70
C ARG A 26 -1.08 20.92 16.54
N LEU A 27 -1.28 21.79 15.54
CA LEU A 27 -1.98 21.46 14.30
C LEU A 27 -1.22 20.41 13.47
N PHE A 28 0.10 20.50 13.41
CA PHE A 28 0.94 19.51 12.71
C PHE A 28 0.92 18.16 13.43
N LYS A 29 0.99 18.12 14.77
CA LYS A 29 0.81 16.88 15.55
C LYS A 29 -0.57 16.29 15.30
N LEU A 30 -1.65 17.08 15.38
CA LEU A 30 -3.00 16.54 15.23
C LEU A 30 -3.27 16.02 13.80
N GLN A 31 -2.78 16.73 12.77
CA GLN A 31 -2.85 16.26 11.38
C GLN A 31 -1.94 15.06 11.13
N THR A 32 -0.74 15.02 11.71
CA THR A 32 0.20 13.90 11.58
C THR A 32 -0.35 12.65 12.29
N TYR A 33 -0.88 12.79 13.51
CA TYR A 33 -1.57 11.70 14.21
C TYR A 33 -2.82 11.24 13.47
N ALA A 34 -3.66 12.15 12.96
CA ALA A 34 -4.85 11.77 12.20
C ALA A 34 -4.50 11.10 10.87
N LYS A 35 -3.46 11.56 10.17
CA LYS A 35 -3.05 11.02 8.87
C LYS A 35 -2.29 9.70 9.02
N ILE A 36 -1.45 9.56 10.05
CA ILE A 36 -0.77 8.30 10.41
C ILE A 36 -1.78 7.30 10.98
N SER A 37 -2.75 7.74 11.79
CA SER A 37 -3.78 6.85 12.32
C SER A 37 -4.73 6.38 11.23
N LYS A 38 -5.19 7.26 10.34
CA LYS A 38 -6.09 6.89 9.23
C LYS A 38 -5.38 6.05 8.17
N SER A 39 -4.13 6.37 7.82
CA SER A 39 -3.34 5.57 6.87
C SER A 39 -2.81 4.28 7.49
N GLY A 40 -2.38 4.32 8.75
CA GLY A 40 -1.87 3.18 9.50
C GLY A 40 -2.98 2.18 9.84
N ALA A 41 -4.15 2.63 10.28
CA ALA A 41 -5.30 1.76 10.48
C ALA A 41 -5.78 1.15 9.16
N ALA A 42 -5.78 1.90 8.05
CA ALA A 42 -6.10 1.36 6.73
C ALA A 42 -5.08 0.32 6.24
N LEU A 43 -3.78 0.55 6.48
CA LEU A 43 -2.73 -0.41 6.17
C LEU A 43 -2.88 -1.69 7.00
N ILE A 44 -3.11 -1.58 8.30
CA ILE A 44 -3.32 -2.73 9.19
C ILE A 44 -4.57 -3.49 8.78
N TYR A 45 -5.69 -2.80 8.56
CA TYR A 45 -6.93 -3.43 8.09
C TYR A 45 -6.73 -4.16 6.76
N THR A 46 -6.06 -3.53 5.80
CA THR A 46 -5.76 -4.14 4.49
C THR A 46 -4.82 -5.33 4.64
N PHE A 47 -3.80 -5.23 5.49
CA PHE A 47 -2.85 -6.31 5.76
C PHE A 47 -3.54 -7.52 6.40
N VAL A 48 -4.37 -7.27 7.42
CA VAL A 48 -5.17 -8.31 8.08
C VAL A 48 -6.16 -8.94 7.08
N ALA A 49 -6.83 -8.13 6.25
CA ALA A 49 -7.73 -8.64 5.22
C ALA A 49 -7.02 -9.53 4.19
N ILE A 50 -5.85 -9.11 3.69
CA ILE A 50 -5.02 -9.91 2.78
C ILE A 50 -4.59 -11.21 3.46
N LEU A 51 -4.15 -11.15 4.72
CA LEU A 51 -3.79 -12.36 5.48
C LEU A 51 -4.96 -13.32 5.60
N LEU A 52 -6.16 -12.84 5.94
CA LEU A 52 -7.35 -13.69 6.03
C LEU A 52 -7.70 -14.34 4.69
N ILE A 53 -7.66 -13.58 3.59
CA ILE A 53 -7.91 -14.10 2.25
C ILE A 53 -6.85 -15.15 1.88
N LEU A 54 -5.58 -14.88 2.16
CA LEU A 54 -4.49 -15.82 1.91
C LEU A 54 -4.69 -17.11 2.71
N PHE A 55 -5.11 -17.01 3.97
CA PHE A 55 -5.35 -18.14 4.84
C PHE A 55 -6.52 -19.00 4.32
N ALA A 56 -7.64 -18.36 3.98
CA ALA A 56 -8.79 -19.03 3.38
C ALA A 56 -8.43 -19.72 2.05
N LEU A 57 -7.64 -19.05 1.20
CA LEU A 57 -7.16 -19.59 -0.06
C LEU A 57 -6.26 -20.83 0.14
N ASN A 58 -5.39 -20.82 1.16
CA ASN A 58 -4.56 -21.99 1.49
C ASN A 58 -5.41 -23.19 1.88
N PHE A 59 -6.46 -23.01 2.69
CA PHE A 59 -7.39 -24.09 3.02
C PHE A 59 -8.08 -24.67 1.79
N ALA A 60 -8.44 -23.83 0.82
CA ALA A 60 -9.00 -24.29 -0.44
C ALA A 60 -8.00 -25.15 -1.24
N PHE A 61 -6.74 -24.72 -1.33
CA PHE A 61 -5.69 -25.49 -2.00
C PHE A 61 -5.39 -26.81 -1.30
N ILE A 62 -5.36 -26.83 0.04
CA ILE A 62 -5.16 -28.05 0.83
C ILE A 62 -6.31 -29.04 0.57
N THR A 63 -7.55 -28.56 0.61
CA THR A 63 -8.73 -29.40 0.31
C THR A 63 -8.66 -29.99 -1.09
N LEU A 64 -8.33 -29.18 -2.09
CA LEU A 64 -8.14 -29.64 -3.47
C LEU A 64 -7.01 -30.66 -3.58
N ALA A 65 -5.88 -30.44 -2.91
CA ALA A 65 -4.75 -31.35 -2.92
C ALA A 65 -5.08 -32.70 -2.28
N ILE A 66 -5.84 -32.71 -1.18
CA ILE A 66 -6.32 -33.94 -0.54
C ILE A 66 -7.29 -34.66 -1.48
N PHE A 67 -8.26 -33.95 -2.06
CA PHE A 67 -9.23 -34.53 -2.99
C PHE A 67 -8.55 -35.18 -4.21
N LEU A 68 -7.60 -34.47 -4.84
CA LEU A 68 -6.79 -35.05 -5.92
C LEU A 68 -5.93 -36.21 -5.42
N GLY A 69 -5.35 -36.08 -4.21
CA GLY A 69 -4.51 -37.10 -3.60
C GLY A 69 -5.26 -38.41 -3.33
N GLU A 70 -6.53 -38.34 -2.91
CA GLU A 70 -7.40 -39.50 -2.72
C GLU A 70 -7.69 -40.21 -4.05
N ILE A 71 -7.99 -39.45 -5.12
CA ILE A 71 -8.23 -40.01 -6.46
C ILE A 71 -6.96 -40.69 -7.01
N LEU A 72 -5.79 -40.09 -6.76
CA LEU A 72 -4.50 -40.61 -7.22
C LEU A 72 -3.93 -41.71 -6.32
N GLY A 73 -4.58 -42.01 -5.18
CA GLY A 73 -4.11 -42.98 -4.19
C GLY A 73 -2.87 -42.54 -3.40
N SER A 74 -2.47 -41.26 -3.50
CA SER A 74 -1.35 -40.69 -2.74
C SER A 74 -1.52 -39.19 -2.52
N LEU A 75 -1.56 -38.79 -1.25
CA LEU A 75 -1.62 -37.38 -0.85
C LEU A 75 -0.43 -36.57 -1.40
N ALA A 76 0.77 -37.16 -1.44
CA ALA A 76 1.97 -36.50 -1.93
C ALA A 76 1.83 -36.11 -3.43
N LEU A 77 1.21 -36.98 -4.23
CA LEU A 77 0.96 -36.68 -5.65
C LEU A 77 -0.10 -35.60 -5.82
N GLY A 78 -1.15 -35.61 -4.99
CA GLY A 78 -2.18 -34.56 -4.98
C GLY A 78 -1.59 -33.17 -4.73
N PHE A 79 -0.75 -33.03 -3.69
CA PHE A 79 -0.06 -31.77 -3.42
C PHE A 79 0.93 -31.39 -4.54
N ALA A 80 1.67 -32.34 -5.10
CA ALA A 80 2.64 -32.07 -6.17
C ALA A 80 1.97 -31.51 -7.43
N ILE A 81 0.82 -32.06 -7.83
CA ILE A 81 0.07 -31.59 -9.01
C ILE A 81 -0.51 -30.19 -8.76
N VAL A 82 -1.12 -29.97 -7.60
CA VAL A 82 -1.68 -28.66 -7.25
C VAL A 82 -0.59 -27.59 -7.18
N ALA A 83 0.58 -27.93 -6.62
CA ALA A 83 1.73 -27.02 -6.58
C ALA A 83 2.26 -26.69 -7.98
N LEU A 84 2.40 -27.70 -8.85
CA LEU A 84 2.85 -27.50 -10.24
C LEU A 84 1.86 -26.61 -11.01
N PHE A 85 0.56 -26.85 -10.85
CA PHE A 85 -0.49 -26.03 -11.45
C PHE A 85 -0.41 -24.57 -10.98
N ALA A 86 -0.24 -24.34 -9.67
CA ALA A 86 -0.09 -22.99 -9.12
C ALA A 86 1.14 -22.26 -9.70
N ILE A 87 2.28 -22.96 -9.84
CA ILE A 87 3.50 -22.39 -10.44
C ILE A 87 3.26 -22.00 -11.90
N ILE A 88 2.58 -22.85 -12.69
CA ILE A 88 2.26 -22.57 -14.09
C ILE A 88 1.37 -21.32 -14.21
N VAL A 89 0.33 -21.21 -13.37
CA VAL A 89 -0.55 -20.04 -13.33
C VAL A 89 0.23 -18.77 -13.02
N VAL A 90 1.11 -18.80 -12.01
CA VAL A 90 1.98 -17.67 -11.66
C VAL A 90 2.91 -17.30 -12.82
N ALA A 91 3.52 -18.29 -13.49
CA ALA A 91 4.39 -18.06 -14.64
C ALA A 91 3.64 -17.39 -15.80
N ILE A 92 2.41 -17.82 -16.09
CA ILE A 92 1.54 -17.19 -17.09
C ILE A 92 1.24 -15.74 -16.69
N ILE A 93 0.86 -15.48 -15.44
CA ILE A 93 0.58 -14.11 -14.96
C ILE A 93 1.79 -13.21 -15.16
N ILE A 94 3.00 -13.65 -14.79
CA ILE A 94 4.23 -12.87 -14.96
C ILE A 94 4.52 -12.57 -16.44
N LYS A 95 4.35 -13.57 -17.32
CA LYS A 95 4.54 -13.40 -18.77
C LYS A 95 3.53 -12.41 -19.34
N THR A 96 2.28 -12.52 -18.94
CA THR A 96 1.18 -11.65 -19.39
C THR A 96 1.33 -10.22 -18.85
N ARG A 97 1.87 -10.02 -17.63
CA ARG A 97 2.16 -8.67 -17.09
C ARG A 97 3.06 -7.84 -18.00
N LYS A 98 4.07 -8.45 -18.63
CA LYS A 98 4.93 -7.77 -19.62
C LYS A 98 4.13 -7.33 -20.86
N SER A 99 3.16 -8.14 -21.30
CA SER A 99 2.31 -7.84 -22.45
C SER A 99 1.32 -6.72 -22.15
N ILE A 100 0.62 -6.81 -21.00
CA ILE A 100 -0.36 -5.79 -20.55
C ILE A 100 0.32 -4.43 -20.38
N ARG A 101 1.50 -4.40 -19.75
CA ARG A 101 2.24 -3.15 -19.52
C ARG A 101 2.67 -2.50 -20.84
N ARG A 102 3.14 -3.28 -21.82
CA ARG A 102 3.47 -2.77 -23.17
C ARG A 102 2.23 -2.28 -23.92
N GLY A 103 1.12 -3.00 -23.84
CA GLY A 103 -0.15 -2.59 -24.47
C GLY A 103 -0.66 -1.26 -23.89
N LEU A 104 -0.59 -1.09 -22.56
CA LEU A 104 -1.00 0.15 -21.90
C LEU A 104 -0.08 1.32 -22.25
N THR A 105 1.25 1.12 -22.22
CA THR A 105 2.21 2.17 -22.61
C THR A 105 2.02 2.59 -24.06
N ASN A 106 1.84 1.65 -24.99
CA ASN A 106 1.59 1.99 -26.40
C ASN A 106 0.27 2.76 -26.58
N LYS A 107 -0.76 2.43 -25.79
CA LYS A 107 -2.05 3.15 -25.84
C LYS A 107 -1.94 4.57 -25.30
N ILE A 108 -1.16 4.77 -24.23
CA ILE A 108 -0.89 6.10 -23.66
C ILE A 108 -0.04 6.93 -24.63
N VAL A 109 1.03 6.35 -25.20
CA VAL A 109 1.88 7.02 -26.19
C VAL A 109 1.08 7.40 -27.44
N SER A 110 0.21 6.51 -27.93
CA SER A 110 -0.67 6.80 -29.06
C SER A 110 -1.71 7.89 -28.75
N SER A 111 -2.16 8.02 -27.50
CA SER A 111 -3.10 9.07 -27.11
C SER A 111 -2.39 10.43 -27.06
N LEU A 112 -1.17 10.49 -26.51
CA LEU A 112 -0.38 11.72 -26.45
C LEU A 112 0.08 12.18 -27.85
N MET A 113 0.48 11.25 -28.72
CA MET A 113 0.96 11.58 -30.07
C MET A 113 -0.16 11.96 -31.06
N ASN A 114 -1.41 11.71 -30.69
CA ASN A 114 -2.59 12.17 -31.43
C ASN A 114 -3.09 13.53 -30.92
N ASP A 115 -2.87 13.87 -29.64
CA ASP A 115 -3.18 15.21 -29.10
C ASP A 115 -2.22 16.30 -29.63
N ASP A 116 -0.97 15.95 -29.96
CA ASP A 116 0.01 16.89 -30.57
C ASP A 116 -0.27 17.20 -32.07
N LYS A 117 -1.37 16.68 -32.64
CA LYS A 117 -1.75 16.88 -34.05
C LYS A 117 -3.06 17.64 -34.25
N GLU A 118 -3.68 18.16 -33.20
CA GLU A 118 -4.64 19.28 -33.28
C GLU A 118 -3.93 20.62 -33.04
#